data_AF-A0A0Q5VYQ9-F1
#
_entry.id   AF-A0A0Q5VYQ9-F1
#
_cell.length_a   1.000
_cell.length_b   1.000
_cell.length_c   1.000
_cell.angle_alpha   90.00
_cell.angle_beta   90.00
_cell.angle_gamma   90.00
#
_symmetry.space_group_name_H-M   'P 1'
#
loop_
_entity.id
_entity.type
_entity.pdbx_description
1 polymer ?
#
loop_
_entity_poly.entity_id
_entity_poly.type
_entity_poly.pdbx_seq_one_letter_code
_entity_poly.pdbx_strand_id
1 'polypeptide(L)' 'MVKCMPVCPKICSEFLYRQRCIPKKCERGCACPKDWLRLKSNQGRCIMRKYCTRYIIE' A
#
# COMPACT_ATOMS: atom_id res chain seq x y z
N MET A 1 -8.30 -10.48 7.49
CA MET A 1 -7.15 -10.10 8.35
C MET A 1 -5.96 -10.97 7.96
N VAL A 2 -4.75 -10.42 7.83
CA VAL A 2 -3.54 -11.18 7.42
C VAL A 2 -2.55 -11.30 8.57
N LYS A 3 -1.82 -12.42 8.62
CA LYS A 3 -0.77 -12.65 9.62
C LYS A 3 0.45 -11.74 9.43
N CYS A 4 0.72 -11.34 8.19
CA CYS A 4 1.91 -10.59 7.80
C CYS A 4 1.49 -9.49 6.84
N MET A 5 1.16 -8.33 7.39
CA MET A 5 0.96 -7.09 6.63
C MET A 5 2.30 -6.35 6.59
N PRO A 6 2.80 -5.95 5.41
CA PRO A 6 3.98 -5.10 5.35
C PRO A 6 3.68 -3.78 6.07
N VAL A 7 4.55 -3.40 7.01
CA VAL A 7 4.45 -2.15 7.78
C VAL A 7 4.47 -0.92 6.84
N CYS A 8 5.08 -1.08 5.67
CA CYS A 8 5.05 -0.15 4.56
C CYS A 8 3.98 -0.59 3.54
N PRO A 9 2.72 -0.13 3.65
CA PRO A 9 1.69 -0.46 2.68
C PRO A 9 1.91 0.31 1.38
N LYS A 10 1.60 -0.29 0.24
CA LYS A 10 1.61 0.42 -1.03
C LYS A 10 0.38 1.33 -1.13
N ILE A 11 0.61 2.63 -1.27
CA ILE A 11 -0.43 3.66 -1.34
C ILE A 11 -0.55 4.13 -2.79
N CYS A 12 -1.78 4.13 -3.31
CA CYS A 12 -2.12 4.82 -4.53
C CYS A 12 -2.25 6.31 -4.23
N SER A 13 -1.42 7.12 -4.87
CA SER A 13 -1.38 8.58 -4.69
C SER A 13 -1.25 9.25 -6.05
N GLU A 14 -1.86 10.42 -6.21
CA GLU A 14 -1.75 11.20 -7.45
C GLU A 14 -0.33 11.75 -7.68
N PHE A 15 0.51 11.71 -6.64
CA PHE A 15 1.89 12.16 -6.65
C PHE A 15 2.86 10.97 -6.53
N LEU A 16 4.01 11.08 -7.20
CA LEU A 16 5.08 10.09 -7.12
C LEU A 16 5.82 10.26 -5.79
N TYR A 17 5.34 9.58 -4.75
CA TYR A 17 6.06 9.49 -3.48
C TYR A 17 7.10 8.37 -3.59
N ARG A 18 8.37 8.67 -3.32
CA ARG A 18 9.35 7.62 -2.99
C ARG A 18 9.08 7.16 -1.57
N GLN A 19 8.73 5.89 -1.37
CA GLN A 19 8.57 5.37 -0.01
C GLN A 19 9.94 5.34 0.65
N ARG A 20 10.13 6.15 1.70
CA ARG A 20 11.30 6.03 2.59
C ARG A 20 11.19 4.85 3.56
N CYS A 21 10.14 4.04 3.42
CA CYS A 21 9.83 2.94 4.30
C CYS A 21 10.31 1.64 3.64
N ILE A 22 11.31 0.99 4.24
CA ILE A 22 11.76 -0.33 3.83
C ILE A 22 11.07 -1.34 4.75
N PRO A 23 10.20 -2.23 4.24
CA PRO A 23 9.49 -3.18 5.08
C PRO A 23 10.44 -4.26 5.60
N LYS A 24 11.13 -3.98 6.70
CA LYS A 24 12.01 -4.95 7.40
C LYS A 24 11.25 -5.92 8.31
N LYS A 25 10.00 -5.59 8.64
CA LYS A 25 9.12 -6.36 9.53
C LYS A 25 7.70 -6.35 8.97
N CYS A 26 6.94 -7.38 9.29
CA CYS A 26 5.51 -7.41 9.05
C CYS A 26 4.76 -7.60 10.37
N GLU A 27 3.56 -7.04 10.44
CA GLU A 27 2.71 -7.10 11.63
C GLU A 27 1.35 -7.72 11.28
N ARG A 28 0.65 -8.22 12.29
CA ARG A 28 -0.73 -8.70 12.12
C ARG A 28 -1.63 -7.50 11.87
N GLY A 29 -2.44 -7.56 10.81
CA GLY A 29 -3.31 -6.44 10.48
C GLY A 29 -4.18 -6.65 9.25
N CYS A 30 -4.71 -5.56 8.73
CA CYS A 30 -5.55 -5.54 7.52
C CYS A 30 -4.71 -5.08 6.32
N ALA A 31 -4.35 -6.01 5.45
CA ALA A 31 -3.71 -5.71 4.18
C ALA A 31 -4.73 -5.71 3.03
N CYS A 32 -4.43 -4.95 1.98
CA CYS A 32 -5.17 -5.08 0.72
C CYS A 32 -4.83 -6.40 0.03
N PRO A 33 -5.75 -6.93 -0.80
CA PRO A 33 -5.47 -8.09 -1.64
C PRO A 33 -4.26 -7.88 -2.56
N LYS A 34 -3.71 -8.97 -3.10
CA LYS A 34 -2.61 -8.90 -4.07
C LYS A 34 -3.02 -8.04 -5.28
N ASP A 35 -2.16 -7.11 -5.69
CA ASP A 35 -2.40 -6.11 -6.75
C ASP A 35 -3.43 -5.02 -6.42
N TRP A 36 -3.75 -4.84 -5.14
CA TRP A 36 -4.55 -3.72 -4.65
C TRP A 36 -3.70 -2.77 -3.80
N LEU A 37 -4.00 -1.48 -3.93
CA LEU A 37 -3.31 -0.38 -3.26
C LEU A 37 -4.28 0.36 -2.35
N ARG A 38 -3.78 0.92 -1.26
CA ARG A 38 -4.61 1.81 -0.41
C ARG A 38 -4.75 3.17 -1.06
N LEU A 39 -5.96 3.68 -1.21
CA LEU A 39 -6.21 4.99 -1.83
C LEU A 39 -5.89 6.13 -0.85
N LYS A 40 -5.02 7.06 -1.26
CA LYS A 40 -4.66 8.33 -0.57
C LYS A 40 -4.01 8.22 0.83
N SER A 41 -4.27 7.17 1.60
CA SER A 41 -3.79 7.02 2.99
C SER A 41 -3.65 5.57 3.42
N ASN A 42 -2.87 5.33 4.49
CA ASN A 42 -2.72 4.03 5.16
C ASN A 42 -4.00 3.45 5.73
N GLN A 43 -5.05 4.25 5.92
CA GLN A 43 -6.38 3.77 6.32
C GLN A 43 -7.40 3.83 5.17
N GLY A 44 -6.96 4.26 3.99
CA GLY A 44 -7.80 4.34 2.82
C GLY A 44 -8.30 2.98 2.34
N ARG A 45 -9.40 3.02 1.58
CA ARG A 45 -9.96 1.84 0.91
C ARG A 45 -8.97 1.23 -0.07
N CYS A 46 -9.04 -0.08 -0.24
CA CYS A 46 -8.27 -0.77 -1.26
C CYS A 46 -8.88 -0.51 -2.65
N ILE A 47 -8.05 -0.16 -3.61
CA ILE A 47 -8.41 -0.04 -5.02
C ILE A 47 -7.47 -0.90 -5.87
N MET A 48 -7.94 -1.44 -6.99
CA MET A 48 -7.05 -2.16 -7.90
C MET A 48 -5.99 -1.22 -8.46
N ARG A 49 -4.76 -1.72 -8.59
CA ARG A 49 -3.63 -0.98 -9.18
C ARG A 49 -3.95 -0.38 -10.56
N LYS A 50 -4.80 -1.04 -11.36
CA LYS A 50 -5.22 -0.54 -12.68
C LYS A 50 -6.00 0.78 -12.64
N TYR A 51 -6.69 1.08 -11.53
CA TYR A 51 -7.41 2.35 -11.34
C TYR A 51 -6.51 3.43 -10.71
N CYS A 52 -5.25 3.11 -10.46
CA CYS A 52 -4.29 4.01 -9.87
C CYS A 52 -3.47 4.67 -10.98
N THR A 53 -3.68 5.98 -11.20
CA THR A 53 -2.98 6.75 -12.23
C THR A 53 -1.49 6.90 -11.96
N ARG A 54 -1.06 6.94 -10.68
CA ARG A 54 0.34 6.96 -10.24
C ARG A 54 0.47 6.20 -8.92
N TYR A 55 1.53 5.41 -8.73
CA TYR A 55 1.80 4.74 -7.45
C TYR A 55 3.28 4.80 -7.10
N ILE A 56 3.54 4.66 -5.81
CA ILE A 56 4.86 4.59 -5.20
C ILE A 56 5.65 3.45 -5.85
N ILE A 57 6.71 3.81 -6.57
CA ILE A 57 7.71 2.87 -7.10
C ILE A 57 8.81 2.78 -6.03
N GLU A 58 9.20 1.54 -5.75
CA GLU A 58 10.33 1.18 -4.86
C GLU A 58 11.65 1.74 -5.40
#